data_AF-A0A3D5WHA0-F1
#
_entry.id   AF-A0A3D5WHA0-F1
#
_cell.length_a   1.000
_cell.length_b   1.000
_cell.length_c   1.000
_cell.angle_alpha   90.00
_cell.angle_beta   90.00
_cell.angle_gamma   90.00
#
_symmetry.space_group_name_H-M   'P 1'
#
loop_
_entity.id
_entity.type
_entity.pdbx_description
1 polymer ?
#
loop_
_entity_poly.entity_id
_entity_poly.type
_entity_poly.pdbx_seq_one_letter_code
_entity_poly.pdbx_strand_id
1 'polypeptide(L)'
;MRQEEENRPLRIYQCEDTQDGILTAVYEAGISGYGHKYIRIAPIREGETESFVLFAEYITVVTDPEHARIVLDKVQSGISRNAYEYVMYALASNDPEKANLVYQFVTYGFTIGRRVTDAMQIPCVKAIFALQRRVRNEAAWFREILRFQEVSVEPSVLLAVIEPDHRILTMIASHFADRLNPERFMIYDKGHCEVMIHVPEQPWYIRALTVQECEQLDVLLEQKEEYVILWKTFFDSICIHERRNDSLQTNMAPKKYRTHMTEFQPEQQ
;
A
#
# COMPACT_ATOMS: atom_id res chain seq x y z
N MET A 1 -20.70 -41.29 -3.51
CA MET A 1 -20.30 -39.96 -4.01
C MET A 1 -20.66 -38.80 -3.08
N ARG A 2 -21.76 -38.79 -2.32
CA ARG A 2 -22.08 -37.67 -1.38
C ARG A 2 -21.33 -37.66 -0.04
N GLN A 3 -20.60 -38.71 0.31
CA GLN A 3 -19.89 -38.83 1.61
C GLN A 3 -18.39 -38.43 1.56
N GLU A 4 -17.81 -38.19 0.37
CA GLU A 4 -16.38 -37.81 0.24
C GLU A 4 -16.13 -36.29 0.31
N GLU A 5 -17.17 -35.45 0.19
CA GLU A 5 -17.04 -33.99 0.36
C GLU A 5 -16.99 -33.58 1.84
N GLU A 6 -17.36 -34.46 2.77
CA GLU A 6 -17.64 -34.11 4.16
C GLU A 6 -16.38 -34.06 5.06
N ASN A 7 -15.20 -34.44 4.57
CA ASN A 7 -13.99 -34.52 5.39
C ASN A 7 -12.69 -34.08 4.68
N ARG A 8 -12.76 -33.09 3.80
CA ARG A 8 -11.54 -32.51 3.18
C ARG A 8 -10.81 -31.61 4.18
N PRO A 9 -9.50 -31.84 4.44
CA PRO A 9 -8.73 -30.95 5.30
C PRO A 9 -8.64 -29.54 4.69
N LEU A 10 -8.43 -28.54 5.53
CA LEU A 10 -8.20 -27.17 5.07
C LEU A 10 -6.83 -27.10 4.40
N ARG A 11 -6.74 -26.54 3.18
CA ARG A 11 -5.46 -26.22 2.54
C ARG A 11 -5.10 -24.76 2.73
N ILE A 12 -3.92 -24.52 3.30
CA ILE A 12 -3.37 -23.19 3.52
C ILE A 12 -2.18 -23.01 2.58
N TYR A 13 -2.33 -22.11 1.61
CA TYR A 13 -1.28 -21.71 0.69
C TYR A 13 -0.46 -20.61 1.35
N GLN A 14 0.79 -20.92 1.67
CA GLN A 14 1.75 -20.01 2.26
C GLN A 14 2.57 -19.33 1.18
N CYS A 15 2.68 -18.01 1.24
CA CYS A 15 3.41 -17.21 0.25
C CYS A 15 4.12 -16.04 0.91
N GLU A 16 4.97 -15.34 0.17
CA GLU A 16 5.53 -14.07 0.61
C GLU A 16 4.44 -13.00 0.75
N ASP A 17 4.56 -12.08 1.72
CA ASP A 17 3.67 -10.91 1.86
C ASP A 17 4.03 -9.79 0.87
N THR A 18 4.15 -10.16 -0.40
CA THR A 18 4.33 -9.24 -1.53
C THR A 18 3.13 -9.34 -2.47
N GLN A 19 2.96 -8.33 -3.32
CA GLN A 19 1.89 -8.33 -4.31
C GLN A 19 1.96 -9.57 -5.21
N ASP A 20 3.16 -9.86 -5.72
CA ASP A 20 3.38 -10.99 -6.61
C ASP A 20 3.22 -12.32 -5.88
N GLY A 21 3.79 -12.47 -4.68
CA GLY A 21 3.66 -13.70 -3.88
C GLY A 21 2.20 -14.06 -3.58
N ILE A 22 1.40 -13.08 -3.16
CA ILE A 22 -0.03 -13.28 -2.89
C ILE A 22 -0.78 -13.66 -4.16
N LEU A 23 -0.53 -12.98 -5.27
CA LEU A 23 -1.23 -13.25 -6.54
C LEU A 23 -0.82 -14.59 -7.15
N THR A 24 0.44 -15.01 -7.00
CA THR A 24 0.88 -16.37 -7.37
C THR A 24 0.13 -17.41 -6.53
N ALA A 25 -0.02 -17.19 -5.22
CA ALA A 25 -0.80 -18.09 -4.38
C ALA A 25 -2.28 -18.13 -4.78
N VAL A 26 -2.87 -16.99 -5.16
CA VAL A 26 -4.24 -16.92 -5.71
C VAL A 26 -4.36 -17.75 -6.99
N TYR A 27 -3.36 -17.67 -7.87
CA TYR A 27 -3.30 -18.47 -9.09
C TYR A 27 -3.28 -19.98 -8.78
N GLU A 28 -2.29 -20.43 -8.00
CA GLU A 28 -2.09 -21.84 -7.63
C GLU A 28 -3.31 -22.42 -6.90
N ALA A 29 -3.83 -21.67 -5.93
CA ALA A 29 -5.05 -22.02 -5.21
C ALA A 29 -6.26 -22.14 -6.15
N GLY A 30 -6.38 -21.22 -7.12
CA GLY A 30 -7.47 -21.18 -8.08
C GLY A 30 -7.46 -22.37 -9.04
N ILE A 31 -6.30 -22.75 -9.57
CA ILE A 31 -6.17 -23.87 -10.52
C ILE A 31 -6.23 -25.25 -9.86
N SER A 32 -5.99 -25.34 -8.54
CA SER A 32 -5.97 -26.61 -7.81
C SER A 32 -7.27 -27.42 -7.88
N GLY A 33 -8.41 -26.77 -8.14
CA GLY A 33 -9.73 -27.42 -8.17
C GLY A 33 -10.15 -28.05 -6.84
N TYR A 34 -9.45 -27.78 -5.73
CA TYR A 34 -9.69 -28.44 -4.44
C TYR A 34 -11.05 -28.09 -3.80
N GLY A 35 -11.62 -26.97 -4.22
CA GLY A 35 -12.86 -26.40 -3.72
C GLY A 35 -12.59 -25.18 -2.85
N HIS A 36 -13.02 -24.01 -3.31
CA HIS A 36 -12.70 -22.70 -2.69
C HIS A 36 -13.08 -22.58 -1.21
N LYS A 37 -14.05 -23.37 -0.75
CA LYS A 37 -14.48 -23.42 0.67
C LYS A 37 -13.39 -23.98 1.60
N TYR A 38 -12.49 -24.82 1.08
CA TYR A 38 -11.43 -25.50 1.84
C TYR A 38 -10.04 -24.92 1.55
N ILE A 39 -9.96 -23.72 0.97
CA ILE A 39 -8.70 -23.05 0.68
C ILE A 39 -8.61 -21.73 1.45
N ARG A 40 -7.44 -21.46 2.00
CA ARG A 40 -7.03 -20.15 2.52
C ARG A 40 -5.64 -19.80 2.00
N ILE A 41 -5.37 -18.51 1.90
CA ILE A 41 -4.04 -17.97 1.60
C ILE A 41 -3.54 -17.25 2.84
N ALA A 42 -2.32 -17.56 3.27
CA ALA A 42 -1.70 -16.99 4.44
C ALA A 42 -0.29 -16.51 4.09
N PRO A 43 -0.04 -15.19 4.04
CA PRO A 43 1.31 -14.67 3.85
C PRO A 43 2.18 -15.02 5.05
N ILE A 44 3.44 -15.38 4.78
CA ILE A 44 4.47 -15.57 5.81
C ILE A 44 5.03 -14.18 6.14
N ARG A 45 4.94 -13.80 7.41
CA ARG A 45 5.44 -12.53 7.92
C ARG A 45 6.56 -12.79 8.92
N GLU A 46 7.72 -12.21 8.68
CA GLU A 46 8.86 -12.34 9.58
C GLU A 46 8.54 -11.72 10.94
N GLY A 47 8.78 -12.47 12.03
CA GLY A 47 8.58 -11.99 13.40
C GLY A 47 7.17 -12.14 13.98
N GLU A 48 6.19 -12.56 13.18
CA GLU A 48 4.87 -12.96 13.70
C GLU A 48 4.92 -14.44 14.14
N THR A 49 4.29 -14.77 15.28
CA THR A 49 4.18 -16.17 15.71
C THR A 49 3.22 -16.91 14.79
N GLU A 50 3.72 -17.87 14.02
CA GLU A 50 2.88 -18.69 13.14
C GLU A 50 1.86 -19.47 13.97
N SER A 51 0.61 -19.01 13.97
CA SER A 51 -0.50 -19.74 14.57
C SER A 51 -0.93 -20.84 13.61
N PHE A 52 -0.41 -22.05 13.79
CA PHE A 52 -0.81 -23.19 12.98
C PHE A 52 -2.26 -23.61 13.27
N VAL A 53 -3.01 -23.88 12.21
CA VAL A 53 -4.35 -24.44 12.26
C VAL A 53 -4.21 -25.97 12.30
N LEU A 54 -4.73 -26.58 13.36
CA LEU A 54 -4.73 -28.03 13.50
C LEU A 54 -5.46 -28.71 12.34
N PHE A 55 -4.88 -29.82 11.85
CA PHE A 55 -5.42 -30.63 10.75
C PHE A 55 -5.49 -29.92 9.38
N ALA A 56 -4.79 -28.80 9.22
CA ALA A 56 -4.61 -28.15 7.93
C ALA A 56 -3.40 -28.71 7.18
N GLU A 57 -3.52 -28.79 5.85
CA GLU A 57 -2.42 -29.04 4.93
C GLU A 57 -1.79 -27.71 4.52
N TYR A 58 -0.47 -27.59 4.65
CA TYR A 58 0.28 -26.40 4.29
C TYR A 58 1.00 -26.59 2.96
N ILE A 59 0.83 -25.64 2.05
CA ILE A 59 1.42 -25.65 0.71
C ILE A 59 2.24 -24.37 0.56
N THR A 60 3.56 -24.50 0.48
CA THR A 60 4.44 -23.36 0.20
C THR A 60 4.41 -23.04 -1.29
N VAL A 61 4.09 -21.78 -1.61
CA VAL A 61 4.05 -21.24 -2.97
C VAL A 61 5.31 -20.42 -3.20
N VAL A 62 6.01 -20.73 -4.29
CA VAL A 62 7.14 -19.93 -4.76
C VAL A 62 6.60 -18.80 -5.62
N THR A 63 7.04 -17.56 -5.35
CA THR A 63 6.61 -16.37 -6.10
C THR A 63 6.97 -16.50 -7.58
N ASP A 64 5.97 -16.31 -8.43
CA ASP A 64 6.10 -16.26 -9.89
C ASP A 64 5.37 -15.01 -10.43
N PRO A 65 6.11 -13.98 -10.87
CA PRO A 65 5.54 -12.76 -11.41
C PRO A 65 4.62 -12.98 -12.63
N GLU A 66 4.83 -14.03 -13.41
CA GLU A 66 3.98 -14.33 -14.58
C GLU A 66 2.61 -14.85 -14.13
N HIS A 67 2.56 -15.69 -13.09
CA HIS A 67 1.29 -16.11 -12.47
C HIS A 67 0.54 -14.91 -11.88
N ALA A 68 1.26 -14.00 -11.23
CA ALA A 68 0.67 -12.78 -10.68
C ALA A 68 0.04 -11.91 -11.78
N ARG A 69 0.77 -11.70 -12.88
CA ARG A 69 0.28 -10.97 -14.07
C ARG A 69 -0.98 -11.62 -14.66
N ILE A 70 -0.99 -12.94 -14.83
CA ILE A 70 -2.15 -13.66 -15.38
C ILE A 70 -3.41 -13.44 -14.51
N VAL A 71 -3.28 -13.47 -13.18
CA VAL A 71 -4.41 -13.21 -12.28
C VAL A 71 -4.92 -11.79 -12.46
N LEU A 72 -4.04 -10.79 -12.45
CA LEU A 72 -4.43 -9.39 -12.62
C LEU A 72 -5.11 -9.13 -13.96
N ASP A 73 -4.56 -9.66 -15.06
CA ASP A 73 -5.14 -9.53 -16.39
C ASP A 73 -6.54 -10.16 -16.47
N LYS A 74 -6.71 -11.35 -15.88
CA LYS A 74 -8.02 -12.02 -15.81
C LYS A 74 -9.01 -11.28 -14.92
N VAL A 75 -8.57 -10.67 -13.83
CA VAL A 75 -9.44 -9.86 -12.96
C VAL A 75 -9.89 -8.60 -13.71
N GLN A 76 -8.97 -7.90 -14.39
CA GLN A 76 -9.28 -6.67 -15.11
C GLN A 76 -10.19 -6.91 -16.31
N SER A 77 -9.87 -7.92 -17.14
CA SER A 77 -10.60 -8.23 -18.37
C SER A 77 -11.85 -9.08 -18.14
N GLY A 78 -11.79 -10.04 -17.22
CA GLY A 78 -12.85 -11.01 -16.96
C GLY A 78 -13.90 -10.54 -15.93
N ILE A 79 -13.54 -9.68 -14.99
CA ILE A 79 -14.46 -9.15 -13.98
C ILE A 79 -14.79 -7.70 -14.29
N SER A 80 -13.84 -6.78 -14.04
CA SER A 80 -13.92 -5.36 -14.42
C SER A 80 -12.66 -4.60 -14.00
N ARG A 81 -12.47 -3.42 -14.57
CA ARG A 81 -11.46 -2.45 -14.11
C ARG A 81 -11.62 -2.06 -12.64
N ASN A 82 -12.84 -1.89 -12.16
CA ASN A 82 -13.09 -1.55 -10.75
C ASN A 82 -12.68 -2.69 -9.80
N ALA A 83 -12.92 -3.94 -10.18
CA ALA A 83 -12.49 -5.10 -9.41
C ALA A 83 -10.96 -5.20 -9.34
N TYR A 84 -10.27 -4.91 -10.45
CA TYR A 84 -8.81 -4.79 -10.47
C TYR A 84 -8.33 -3.73 -9.48
N GLU A 85 -8.92 -2.53 -9.49
CA GLU A 85 -8.54 -1.48 -8.54
C GLU A 85 -8.77 -1.90 -7.08
N TYR A 86 -9.89 -2.57 -6.78
CA TYR A 86 -10.18 -3.07 -5.44
C TYR A 86 -9.10 -4.06 -4.96
N VAL A 87 -8.67 -4.97 -5.83
CA VAL A 87 -7.59 -5.93 -5.54
C VAL A 87 -6.28 -5.21 -5.31
N MET A 88 -5.88 -4.27 -6.18
CA MET A 88 -4.62 -3.53 -6.03
C MET A 88 -4.55 -2.74 -4.71
N TYR A 89 -5.62 -2.02 -4.36
CA TYR A 89 -5.67 -1.32 -3.08
C TYR A 89 -5.70 -2.28 -1.89
N ALA A 90 -6.36 -3.43 -2.00
CA ALA A 90 -6.38 -4.42 -0.92
C ALA A 90 -5.00 -5.05 -0.70
N LEU A 91 -4.25 -5.36 -1.76
CA LEU A 91 -2.88 -5.90 -1.69
C LEU A 91 -1.90 -4.91 -1.04
N ALA A 92 -2.08 -3.62 -1.29
CA ALA A 92 -1.34 -2.53 -0.65
C ALA A 92 -1.66 -2.34 0.85
N SER A 93 -2.72 -2.97 1.35
CA SER A 93 -3.07 -2.88 2.77
C SER A 93 -2.07 -3.63 3.65
N ASN A 94 -1.95 -3.22 4.92
CA ASN A 94 -1.19 -3.94 5.94
C ASN A 94 -2.06 -4.98 6.70
N ASP A 95 -3.32 -5.16 6.30
CA ASP A 95 -4.25 -6.10 6.94
C ASP A 95 -3.76 -7.57 6.81
N PRO A 96 -3.63 -8.32 7.92
CA PRO A 96 -3.15 -9.71 7.88
C PRO A 96 -4.00 -10.65 7.01
N GLU A 97 -5.30 -10.39 6.90
CA GLU A 97 -6.23 -11.24 6.13
C GLU A 97 -6.32 -10.83 4.66
N LYS A 98 -5.57 -9.81 4.19
CA LYS A 98 -5.71 -9.26 2.84
C LYS A 98 -5.58 -10.33 1.75
N ALA A 99 -4.65 -11.28 1.89
CA ALA A 99 -4.41 -12.30 0.87
C ALA A 99 -5.60 -13.27 0.74
N ASN A 100 -6.12 -13.74 1.87
CA ASN A 100 -7.30 -14.60 1.93
C ASN A 100 -8.55 -13.87 1.40
N LEU A 101 -8.72 -12.59 1.77
CA LEU A 101 -9.81 -11.75 1.28
C LEU A 101 -9.74 -11.53 -0.23
N VAL A 102 -8.54 -11.27 -0.78
CA VAL A 102 -8.32 -11.13 -2.22
C VAL A 102 -8.68 -12.42 -2.95
N TYR A 103 -8.24 -13.58 -2.46
CA TYR A 103 -8.59 -14.88 -3.04
C TYR A 103 -10.11 -15.11 -3.11
N GLN A 104 -10.79 -14.89 -1.99
CA GLN A 104 -12.25 -15.05 -1.93
C GLN A 104 -12.95 -14.07 -2.87
N PHE A 105 -12.51 -12.80 -2.89
CA PHE A 105 -13.09 -11.78 -3.76
C PHE A 105 -12.92 -12.13 -5.24
N VAL A 106 -11.74 -12.58 -5.66
CA VAL A 106 -11.47 -13.02 -7.03
C VAL A 106 -12.35 -14.23 -7.39
N THR A 107 -12.50 -15.18 -6.48
CA THR A 107 -13.37 -16.36 -6.67
C THR A 107 -14.84 -15.96 -6.88
N TYR A 108 -15.39 -15.11 -6.01
CA TYR A 108 -16.74 -14.56 -6.19
C TYR A 108 -16.84 -13.71 -7.46
N GLY A 109 -15.78 -12.99 -7.79
CA GLY A 109 -15.69 -12.16 -8.98
C GLY A 109 -15.85 -12.96 -10.28
N PHE A 110 -15.23 -14.14 -10.38
CA PHE A 110 -15.43 -15.01 -11.55
C PHE A 110 -16.82 -15.66 -11.60
N THR A 111 -17.51 -15.79 -10.46
CA THR A 111 -18.87 -16.36 -10.41
C THR A 111 -19.95 -15.32 -10.71
N ILE A 112 -19.81 -14.11 -10.16
CA ILE A 112 -20.80 -13.02 -10.24
C ILE A 112 -20.52 -12.09 -11.43
N GLY A 113 -19.27 -12.01 -11.87
CA GLY A 113 -18.80 -11.06 -12.88
C GLY A 113 -18.71 -9.63 -12.32
N ARG A 114 -18.85 -8.64 -13.21
CA ARG A 114 -18.71 -7.20 -12.92
C ARG A 114 -19.47 -6.71 -11.68
N ARG A 115 -20.64 -7.30 -11.38
CA ARG A 115 -21.50 -6.89 -10.25
C ARG A 115 -20.93 -7.26 -8.88
N VAL A 116 -19.82 -8.00 -8.81
CA VAL A 116 -19.19 -8.37 -7.54
C VAL A 116 -18.82 -7.15 -6.69
N THR A 117 -18.44 -6.03 -7.31
CA THR A 117 -18.08 -4.79 -6.60
C THR A 117 -19.26 -4.17 -5.85
N ASP A 118 -20.49 -4.50 -6.24
CA ASP A 118 -21.71 -3.99 -5.64
C ASP A 118 -22.32 -4.98 -4.63
N ALA A 119 -21.76 -6.20 -4.54
CA ALA A 119 -22.30 -7.30 -3.74
C ALA A 119 -21.92 -7.19 -2.24
N MET A 120 -22.20 -6.04 -1.61
CA MET A 120 -21.83 -5.71 -0.22
C MET A 120 -22.48 -6.62 0.84
N GLN A 121 -23.51 -7.40 0.47
CA GLN A 121 -24.08 -8.45 1.30
C GLN A 121 -23.11 -9.63 1.52
N ILE A 122 -22.12 -9.81 0.64
CA ILE A 122 -21.10 -10.84 0.78
C ILE A 122 -20.00 -10.30 1.71
N PRO A 123 -19.70 -10.98 2.84
CA PRO A 123 -18.76 -10.48 3.84
C PRO A 123 -17.36 -10.14 3.30
N CYS A 124 -16.79 -10.97 2.41
CA CYS A 124 -15.46 -10.71 1.85
C CYS A 124 -15.45 -9.49 0.92
N VAL A 125 -16.51 -9.26 0.14
CA VAL A 125 -16.66 -8.07 -0.73
C VAL A 125 -16.71 -6.81 0.12
N LYS A 126 -17.50 -6.82 1.20
CA LYS A 126 -17.58 -5.72 2.16
C LYS A 126 -16.22 -5.44 2.81
N ALA A 127 -15.47 -6.48 3.18
CA ALA A 127 -14.15 -6.36 3.77
C ALA A 127 -13.13 -5.77 2.78
N ILE A 128 -13.08 -6.25 1.53
CA ILE A 128 -12.24 -5.69 0.46
C ILE A 128 -12.59 -4.23 0.19
N PHE A 129 -13.87 -3.87 0.15
CA PHE A 129 -14.28 -2.48 -0.01
C PHE A 129 -13.79 -1.60 1.15
N ALA A 130 -13.86 -2.08 2.39
CA ALA A 130 -13.35 -1.37 3.55
C ALA A 130 -11.82 -1.19 3.49
N LEU A 131 -11.08 -2.23 3.08
CA LEU A 131 -9.62 -2.17 2.86
C LEU A 131 -9.27 -1.13 1.79
N GLN A 132 -9.90 -1.27 0.62
CA GLN A 132 -9.74 -0.36 -0.51
C GLN A 132 -9.95 1.10 -0.08
N ARG A 133 -11.04 1.37 0.65
CA ARG A 133 -11.37 2.71 1.13
C ARG A 133 -10.32 3.25 2.11
N ARG A 134 -9.81 2.43 3.03
CA ARG A 134 -8.76 2.83 3.99
C ARG A 134 -7.49 3.28 3.25
N VAL A 135 -6.97 2.42 2.36
CA VAL A 135 -5.74 2.71 1.61
C VAL A 135 -5.91 3.91 0.69
N ARG A 136 -7.04 4.01 -0.03
CA ARG A 136 -7.30 5.16 -0.91
C ARG A 136 -7.40 6.48 -0.14
N ASN A 137 -8.04 6.47 1.02
CA ASN A 137 -8.16 7.67 1.83
C ASN A 137 -6.79 8.11 2.38
N GLU A 138 -5.96 7.18 2.84
CA GLU A 138 -4.59 7.49 3.27
C GLU A 138 -3.75 8.05 2.12
N ALA A 139 -3.79 7.43 0.94
CA ALA A 139 -3.13 7.97 -0.25
C ALA A 139 -3.64 9.37 -0.63
N ALA A 140 -4.93 9.67 -0.43
CA ALA A 140 -5.47 11.00 -0.64
C ALA A 140 -4.89 12.01 0.37
N TRP A 141 -4.79 11.66 1.65
CA TRP A 141 -4.16 12.50 2.65
C TRP A 141 -2.71 12.82 2.30
N PHE A 142 -1.90 11.81 1.97
CA PHE A 142 -0.50 12.03 1.60
C PHE A 142 -0.31 12.86 0.33
N ARG A 143 -1.25 12.82 -0.62
CA ARG A 143 -1.21 13.75 -1.77
C ARG A 143 -1.39 15.22 -1.37
N GLU A 144 -2.05 15.49 -0.24
CA GLU A 144 -2.32 16.86 0.23
C GLU A 144 -1.28 17.38 1.22
N ILE A 145 -0.70 16.51 2.06
CA ILE A 145 0.14 16.91 3.20
C ILE A 145 1.63 16.65 3.02
N LEU A 146 2.04 15.87 2.01
CA LEU A 146 3.45 15.59 1.76
C LEU A 146 4.26 16.89 1.56
N ARG A 147 5.50 16.90 2.05
CA ARG A 147 6.45 18.00 1.92
C ARG A 147 7.70 17.52 1.22
N PHE A 148 8.14 18.29 0.23
CA PHE A 148 9.45 18.10 -0.38
C PHE A 148 10.44 19.05 0.28
N GLN A 149 11.64 18.56 0.48
CA GLN A 149 12.82 19.32 0.87
C GLN A 149 13.87 19.11 -0.23
N GLU A 150 14.52 20.18 -0.67
CA GLU A 150 15.67 20.04 -1.55
C GLU A 150 16.84 19.47 -0.73
N VAL A 151 17.49 18.44 -1.26
CA VAL A 151 18.72 17.90 -0.69
C VAL A 151 19.90 18.30 -1.57
N SER A 152 20.92 18.87 -0.93
CA SER A 152 22.13 19.41 -1.57
C SER A 152 23.08 18.30 -2.06
N VAL A 153 22.62 17.53 -3.04
CA VAL A 153 23.40 16.57 -3.84
C VAL A 153 23.58 17.13 -5.26
N GLU A 154 24.57 16.64 -6.02
CA GLU A 154 24.76 17.02 -7.42
C GLU A 154 24.36 15.86 -8.35
N PRO A 155 23.32 15.99 -9.20
CA PRO A 155 22.38 17.11 -9.31
C PRO A 155 21.37 17.15 -8.14
N SER A 156 20.78 18.33 -7.83
CA SER A 156 19.85 18.45 -6.70
C SER A 156 18.61 17.59 -6.89
N VAL A 157 18.06 17.13 -5.76
CA VAL A 157 16.90 16.24 -5.72
C VAL A 157 15.93 16.73 -4.65
N LEU A 158 14.65 16.69 -4.95
CA LEU A 158 13.59 16.92 -3.97
C LEU A 158 13.30 15.60 -3.23
N LEU A 159 13.56 15.56 -1.93
CA LEU A 159 13.26 14.40 -1.09
C LEU A 159 12.04 14.68 -0.23
N ALA A 160 11.09 13.74 -0.23
CA ALA A 160 9.93 13.74 0.65
C ALA A 160 9.92 12.46 1.51
N VAL A 161 9.39 12.56 2.72
CA VAL A 161 9.31 11.45 3.67
C VAL A 161 7.87 11.21 4.08
N ILE A 162 7.47 9.96 4.08
CA ILE A 162 6.17 9.50 4.55
C ILE A 162 6.34 8.28 5.46
N GLU A 163 5.39 8.09 6.35
CA GLU A 163 5.30 6.92 7.23
C GLU A 163 3.82 6.47 7.30
N PRO A 164 3.28 5.94 6.20
CA PRO A 164 1.88 5.51 6.10
C PRO A 164 1.65 4.16 6.80
N ASP A 165 0.40 3.88 7.17
CA ASP A 165 0.02 2.57 7.69
C ASP A 165 -0.01 1.49 6.57
N HIS A 166 -0.19 1.90 5.31
CA HIS A 166 -0.32 1.04 4.14
C HIS A 166 0.71 1.41 3.05
N ARG A 167 1.06 0.47 2.16
CA ARG A 167 2.03 0.68 1.07
C ARG A 167 1.42 1.50 -0.06
N ILE A 168 1.43 2.83 0.08
CA ILE A 168 0.66 3.74 -0.78
C ILE A 168 1.47 4.38 -1.92
N LEU A 169 2.79 4.12 -2.01
CA LEU A 169 3.68 4.77 -2.98
C LEU A 169 3.13 4.71 -4.42
N THR A 170 2.69 3.53 -4.87
CA THR A 170 2.10 3.34 -6.21
C THR A 170 0.87 4.22 -6.45
N MET A 171 0.13 4.56 -5.40
CA MET A 171 -1.14 5.30 -5.50
C MET A 171 -0.93 6.81 -5.56
N ILE A 172 0.23 7.29 -5.09
CA ILE A 172 0.59 8.71 -5.08
C ILE A 172 1.64 9.07 -6.13
N ALA A 173 2.41 8.10 -6.62
CA ALA A 173 3.51 8.30 -7.57
C ALA A 173 3.10 9.12 -8.81
N SER A 174 2.06 8.69 -9.52
CA SER A 174 1.58 9.39 -10.72
C SER A 174 1.17 10.83 -10.43
N HIS A 175 0.56 11.10 -9.27
CA HIS A 175 0.14 12.45 -8.91
C HIS A 175 1.31 13.43 -8.85
N PHE A 176 2.43 13.03 -8.26
CA PHE A 176 3.59 13.88 -8.13
C PHE A 176 4.42 13.90 -9.42
N ALA A 177 4.54 12.77 -10.13
CA ALA A 177 5.25 12.70 -11.41
C ALA A 177 4.63 13.62 -12.47
N ASP A 178 3.30 13.72 -12.50
CA ASP A 178 2.60 14.61 -13.44
C ASP A 178 2.76 16.09 -13.06
N ARG A 179 2.85 16.42 -11.77
CA ARG A 179 2.89 17.81 -11.27
C ARG A 179 4.30 18.38 -11.15
N LEU A 180 5.28 17.54 -10.88
CA LEU A 180 6.70 17.85 -10.73
C LEU A 180 7.51 17.19 -11.85
N ASN A 181 6.95 17.16 -13.07
CA ASN A 181 7.53 16.49 -14.23
C ASN A 181 8.97 16.93 -14.59
N PRO A 182 9.38 18.21 -14.49
CA PRO A 182 10.76 18.60 -14.77
C PRO A 182 11.72 18.32 -13.60
N GLU A 183 11.21 17.98 -12.42
CA GLU A 183 12.01 17.84 -11.21
C GLU A 183 12.51 16.41 -11.00
N ARG A 184 13.69 16.29 -10.40
CA ARG A 184 14.18 15.02 -9.83
C ARG A 184 13.66 14.94 -8.42
N PHE A 185 12.92 13.88 -8.10
CA PHE A 185 12.40 13.73 -6.74
C PHE A 185 12.33 12.28 -6.29
N MET A 186 12.34 12.12 -4.98
CA MET A 186 12.17 10.85 -4.31
C MET A 186 11.12 10.98 -3.22
N ILE A 187 10.25 9.98 -3.09
CA ILE A 187 9.32 9.84 -1.97
C ILE A 187 9.74 8.59 -1.19
N TYR A 188 10.32 8.82 -0.02
CA TYR A 188 10.78 7.78 0.89
C TYR A 188 9.67 7.38 1.86
N ASP A 189 9.21 6.13 1.77
CA ASP A 189 8.37 5.47 2.75
C ASP A 189 9.26 4.85 3.83
N LYS A 190 9.38 5.56 4.95
CA LYS A 190 10.22 5.17 6.08
C LYS A 190 9.69 3.93 6.82
N GLY A 191 8.36 3.77 6.87
CA GLY A 191 7.74 2.65 7.57
C GLY A 191 7.96 1.31 6.86
N HIS A 192 7.96 1.34 5.52
CA HIS A 192 8.13 0.12 4.70
C HIS A 192 9.55 -0.04 4.13
N CYS A 193 10.46 0.91 4.38
CA CYS A 193 11.79 0.96 3.77
C CYS A 193 11.74 0.89 2.23
N GLU A 194 10.89 1.71 1.61
CA GLU A 194 10.73 1.78 0.16
C GLU A 194 10.90 3.20 -0.34
N VAL A 195 11.34 3.35 -1.59
CA VAL A 195 11.43 4.66 -2.24
C VAL A 195 10.78 4.63 -3.60
N MET A 196 9.98 5.65 -3.89
CA MET A 196 9.57 5.99 -5.24
C MET A 196 10.55 7.02 -5.81
N ILE A 197 11.08 6.76 -7.00
CA ILE A 197 12.06 7.61 -7.67
C ILE A 197 11.49 8.14 -8.97
N HIS A 198 11.58 9.45 -9.16
CA HIS A 198 11.24 10.14 -10.40
C HIS A 198 12.46 10.84 -11.00
N VAL A 199 12.68 10.60 -12.29
CA VAL A 199 13.68 11.28 -13.10
C VAL A 199 12.96 11.85 -14.32
N PRO A 200 13.21 13.12 -14.70
CA PRO A 200 12.58 13.71 -15.88
C PRO A 200 12.77 12.85 -17.12
N GLU A 201 11.72 12.76 -17.94
CA GLU A 201 11.67 11.98 -19.19
C GLU A 201 11.83 10.46 -19.01
N GLN A 202 11.81 9.94 -17.78
CA GLN A 202 11.89 8.52 -17.48
C GLN A 202 10.61 8.05 -16.74
N PRO A 203 10.20 6.78 -16.89
CA PRO A 203 9.18 6.23 -16.03
C PRO A 203 9.68 6.22 -14.58
N TRP A 204 8.81 6.60 -13.65
CA TRP A 204 9.09 6.40 -12.25
C TRP A 204 9.09 4.91 -11.90
N TYR A 205 9.80 4.57 -10.84
CA TYR A 205 9.84 3.20 -10.30
C TYR A 205 9.91 3.23 -8.78
N ILE A 206 9.55 2.10 -8.17
CA ILE A 206 9.59 1.88 -6.73
C ILE A 206 10.57 0.75 -6.45
N ARG A 207 11.34 0.86 -5.38
CA ARG A 207 12.21 -0.22 -4.90
C ARG A 207 12.28 -0.25 -3.39
N ALA A 208 12.58 -1.42 -2.85
CA ALA A 208 13.02 -1.57 -1.47
C ALA A 208 14.41 -0.95 -1.28
N LEU A 209 14.65 -0.50 -0.05
CA LEU A 209 15.90 0.06 0.43
C LEU A 209 16.58 -0.92 1.38
N THR A 210 17.91 -0.92 1.36
CA THR A 210 18.72 -1.55 2.39
C THR A 210 18.76 -0.68 3.66
N VAL A 211 19.09 -1.28 4.81
CA VAL A 211 19.23 -0.54 6.07
C VAL A 211 20.21 0.63 5.93
N GLN A 212 21.32 0.43 5.22
CA GLN A 212 22.32 1.45 4.98
C GLN A 212 21.78 2.61 4.12
N GLU A 213 20.96 2.32 3.12
CA GLU A 213 20.32 3.36 2.30
C GLU A 213 19.28 4.14 3.10
N CYS A 214 18.51 3.48 3.99
CA CYS A 214 17.59 4.16 4.89
C CYS A 214 18.33 5.14 5.81
N GLU A 215 19.45 4.72 6.41
CA GLU A 215 20.31 5.57 7.24
C GLU A 215 20.87 6.77 6.45
N GLN A 216 21.29 6.55 5.21
CA GLN A 216 21.79 7.62 4.34
C GLN A 216 20.70 8.66 4.02
N LEU A 217 19.47 8.22 3.74
CA LEU A 217 18.34 9.13 3.50
C LEU A 217 18.01 9.94 4.76
N ASP A 218 18.04 9.32 5.94
CA ASP A 218 17.83 10.01 7.21
C ASP A 218 18.87 11.12 7.43
N VAL A 219 20.15 10.87 7.15
CA VAL A 219 21.23 11.88 7.24
C VAL A 219 21.00 13.05 6.27
N LEU A 220 20.54 12.79 5.05
CA LEU A 220 20.26 13.85 4.07
C LEU A 220 19.11 14.77 4.52
N LEU A 221 18.13 14.23 5.24
CA LEU A 221 16.99 14.99 5.75
C LEU A 221 17.35 15.89 6.94
N GLU A 222 18.38 15.52 7.70
CA GLU A 222 18.88 16.32 8.83
C GLU A 222 19.60 17.60 8.40
N GLN A 223 19.97 17.72 7.12
CA GLN A 223 20.59 18.92 6.58
C GLN A 223 19.55 20.05 6.52
N LYS A 224 19.48 20.82 7.61
CA LYS A 224 18.54 21.92 7.75
C LYS A 224 18.91 23.08 6.84
N GLU A 225 18.03 23.33 5.89
CA GLU A 225 18.15 24.47 4.99
C GLU A 225 17.43 25.71 5.52
N GLU A 226 17.93 26.87 5.10
CA GLU A 226 17.31 28.20 5.27
C GLU A 226 15.81 28.20 4.89
N TYR A 227 15.43 27.40 3.88
CA TYR A 227 14.05 27.26 3.41
C TYR A 227 13.07 26.72 4.45
N VAL A 228 13.52 25.92 5.42
CA VAL A 228 12.65 25.43 6.51
C VAL A 228 12.20 26.60 7.40
N ILE A 229 13.13 27.52 7.71
CA ILE A 229 12.85 28.71 8.53
C ILE A 229 11.94 29.66 7.75
N LEU A 230 12.21 29.87 6.46
CA LEU A 230 11.37 30.70 5.59
C LEU A 230 9.94 30.16 5.49
N TRP A 231 9.78 28.83 5.33
CA TRP A 231 8.47 28.19 5.28
C TRP A 231 7.70 28.37 6.58
N LYS A 232 8.33 28.14 7.74
CA LYS A 232 7.68 28.33 9.04
C LYS A 232 7.25 29.78 9.26
N THR A 233 8.11 30.72 8.90
CA THR A 233 7.81 32.16 8.98
C THR A 233 6.64 32.53 8.08
N PHE A 234 6.62 32.04 6.84
CA PHE A 234 5.49 32.21 5.92
C PHE A 234 4.20 31.63 6.52
N PHE A 235 4.22 30.37 6.95
CA PHE A 235 3.07 29.66 7.51
C PHE A 235 2.45 30.38 8.71
N ASP A 236 3.29 30.89 9.62
CA ASP A 236 2.81 31.65 10.79
C ASP A 236 2.29 33.04 10.37
N SER A 237 3.01 33.76 9.51
CA SER A 237 2.65 35.13 9.11
C SER A 237 1.33 35.25 8.33
N ILE A 238 0.94 34.21 7.57
CA ILE A 238 -0.35 34.19 6.86
C ILE A 238 -1.52 33.74 7.75
N CYS A 239 -1.24 33.25 8.95
CA CYS A 239 -2.24 32.73 9.86
C CYS A 239 -3.07 33.88 10.43
N ILE A 240 -4.39 33.85 10.20
CA ILE A 240 -5.32 34.76 10.88
C ILE A 240 -5.62 34.16 12.25
N HIS A 241 -4.89 34.59 13.28
CA HIS A 241 -4.96 33.99 14.61
C HIS A 241 -6.38 33.99 15.20
N GLU A 242 -7.22 34.98 14.87
CA GLU A 242 -8.62 35.06 15.30
C GLU A 242 -9.51 33.97 14.68
N ARG A 243 -9.08 33.35 13.57
CA ARG A 243 -9.77 32.23 12.89
C ARG A 243 -9.19 30.87 13.23
N ARG A 244 -8.23 30.79 14.16
CA ARG A 244 -7.56 29.54 14.52
C ARG A 244 -8.58 28.54 15.08
N ASN A 245 -8.65 27.37 14.44
CA ASN A 245 -9.49 26.26 14.86
C ASN A 245 -8.68 24.95 14.82
N ASP A 246 -8.08 24.61 15.96
CA ASP A 246 -7.21 23.43 16.08
C ASP A 246 -7.97 22.11 15.88
N SER A 247 -9.27 22.07 16.19
CA SER A 247 -10.11 20.89 15.96
C SER A 247 -10.31 20.65 14.46
N LEU A 248 -10.68 21.71 13.71
CA LEU A 248 -10.82 21.61 12.26
C LEU A 248 -9.47 21.28 11.59
N GLN A 249 -8.38 21.92 12.03
CA GLN A 249 -7.05 21.59 11.53
C GLN A 249 -6.69 20.12 11.82
N THR A 250 -7.07 19.57 12.97
CA THR A 250 -6.85 18.14 13.28
C THR A 250 -7.67 17.22 12.39
N ASN A 251 -8.89 17.60 12.02
CA ASN A 251 -9.71 16.84 11.08
C ASN A 251 -9.16 16.88 9.65
N MET A 252 -8.60 18.02 9.22
CA MET A 252 -8.04 18.22 7.88
C MET A 252 -6.57 17.81 7.76
N ALA A 253 -5.84 17.74 8.86
CA ALA A 253 -4.46 17.27 8.92
C ALA A 253 -4.32 16.42 10.19
N PRO A 254 -4.66 15.13 10.15
CA PRO A 254 -4.60 14.24 11.29
C PRO A 254 -3.21 14.23 11.93
N LYS A 255 -3.14 14.31 13.26
CA LYS A 255 -1.86 14.39 14.00
C LYS A 255 -0.88 13.28 13.65
N LYS A 256 -1.38 12.06 13.39
CA LYS A 256 -0.54 10.91 13.03
C LYS A 256 0.28 11.11 11.75
N TYR A 257 -0.15 12.00 10.86
CA TYR A 257 0.56 12.27 9.60
C TYR A 257 1.40 13.56 9.65
N ARG A 258 1.45 14.25 10.80
CA ARG A 258 2.18 15.52 10.94
C ARG A 258 3.68 15.34 11.20
N THR A 259 4.15 14.12 11.46
CA THR A 259 5.54 13.81 11.82
C THR A 259 6.56 14.42 10.84
N HIS A 260 6.28 14.33 9.55
CA HIS A 260 7.16 14.81 8.48
C HIS A 260 6.70 16.15 7.86
N MET A 261 5.78 16.87 8.52
CA MET A 261 5.31 18.18 8.07
C MET A 261 6.13 19.28 8.73
N THR A 262 6.88 20.03 7.93
CA THR A 262 7.82 21.07 8.38
C THR A 262 7.22 22.06 9.37
N GLU A 263 5.99 22.54 9.14
CA GLU A 263 5.30 23.51 10.00
C GLU A 263 4.90 22.98 11.38
N PHE A 264 4.86 21.65 11.57
CA PHE A 264 4.48 21.03 12.84
C PHE A 264 5.68 20.46 13.61
N GLN A 265 6.87 20.48 13.01
CA GLN A 265 8.09 20.05 13.69
C GLN A 265 8.50 21.06 14.77
N PRO A 266 8.88 20.61 15.97
CA PRO A 266 9.34 21.50 17.02
C PRO A 266 10.53 22.35 16.53
N GLU A 267 10.64 23.57 17.04
CA GLU A 267 11.87 24.34 16.91
C GLU A 267 12.95 23.59 17.69
N GLN A 268 13.98 23.10 16.99
CA GLN A 268 15.19 22.66 17.69
C GLN A 268 15.93 23.95 18.08
N GLN A 269 15.92 24.25 19.37
CA GLN A 269 16.81 25.25 19.98
C GLN A 269 18.26 24.80 19.89
#